data_AF-Q2JKN9-F1
#
_entry.id   AF-Q2JKN9-F1
#
_cell.length_a   1.000
_cell.length_b   1.000
_cell.length_c   1.000
_cell.angle_alpha   90.00
_cell.angle_beta   90.00
_cell.angle_gamma   90.00
#
_symmetry.space_group_name_H-M   'P 1'
#
loop_
_entity.id
_entity.type
_entity.pdbx_description
1 polymer ?
#
loop_
_entity_poly.entity_id
_entity_poly.type
_entity_poly.pdbx_seq_one_letter_code
_entity_poly.pdbx_strand_id
1 'polypeptide(L)'
;MSLLLTRVILYPWLTLGLLVPLAYWCCSRWVFALAVVNFGLALQGLAERLGSSFQGLTLLHLLGVAVVWGLGLWHQRHKPWLSRVLTEGRDPELPGELEQGLDLAPTAQNLALLGLGVLLYVWSFVGTWVDLSEDPLWNAGDPWASLSAVGLLLLTGWGWWQGWQEKRSQPVSSWLKDAAVLISLVALALLLGIGSAVPLNVTAGAALVLFAPWIVTLLLLGLSAVLCWEGLQQGRRGRFWQGLLGLTLVVLTRFFEYPTGLLAKSAVLVACGIGVIWIGLKFERRIFSRS
;
A
#
# COMPACT_ATOMS: atom_id res chain seq x y z
N MET A 1 22.22 13.50 -22.99
CA MET A 1 22.03 12.80 -21.68
C MET A 1 20.74 13.21 -20.97
N SER A 2 20.27 14.47 -21.07
CA SER A 2 19.00 14.91 -20.44
C SER A 2 17.76 14.18 -20.97
N LEU A 3 17.60 14.03 -22.30
CA LEU A 3 16.42 13.41 -22.92
C LEU A 3 16.21 11.92 -22.60
N LEU A 4 17.30 11.16 -22.39
CA LEU A 4 17.22 9.75 -21.99
C LEU A 4 16.84 9.61 -20.52
N LEU A 5 17.38 10.48 -19.64
CA LEU A 5 16.99 10.54 -18.24
C LEU A 5 15.52 10.93 -18.08
N THR A 6 15.02 11.88 -18.87
CA THR A 6 13.58 12.20 -18.87
C THR A 6 12.77 10.97 -19.26
N ARG A 7 13.14 10.27 -20.36
CA ARG A 7 12.40 9.10 -20.86
C ARG A 7 12.44 7.87 -19.94
N VAL A 8 13.52 7.67 -19.17
CA VAL A 8 13.61 6.57 -18.20
C VAL A 8 12.74 6.83 -16.97
N ILE A 9 12.58 8.09 -16.56
CA ILE A 9 11.63 8.50 -15.50
C ILE A 9 10.17 8.38 -15.97
N LEU A 10 9.94 8.34 -17.29
CA LEU A 10 8.60 8.40 -17.88
C LEU A 10 7.84 7.06 -17.91
N TYR A 11 8.49 5.92 -17.67
CA TYR A 11 7.82 4.62 -17.68
C TYR A 11 8.03 3.82 -16.38
N PRO A 12 6.96 3.51 -15.62
CA PRO A 12 7.07 2.84 -14.32
C PRO A 12 7.72 1.44 -14.38
N TRP A 13 7.59 0.72 -15.49
CA TRP A 13 8.21 -0.59 -15.64
C TRP A 13 9.74 -0.51 -15.85
N LEU A 14 10.24 0.57 -16.48
CA LEU A 14 11.69 0.80 -16.61
C LEU A 14 12.33 1.12 -15.26
N THR A 15 11.66 1.92 -14.41
CA THR A 15 12.17 2.21 -13.07
C THR A 15 12.31 0.94 -12.24
N LEU A 16 11.31 0.05 -12.30
CA LEU A 16 11.39 -1.25 -11.63
C LEU A 16 12.46 -2.15 -12.27
N GLY A 17 12.47 -2.28 -13.59
CA GLY A 17 13.40 -3.16 -14.31
C GLY A 17 14.87 -2.77 -14.15
N LEU A 18 15.17 -1.50 -13.88
CA LEU A 18 16.54 -1.03 -13.68
C LEU A 18 16.95 -1.00 -12.20
N LEU A 19 16.12 -0.40 -11.34
CA LEU A 19 16.49 -0.13 -9.95
C LEU A 19 16.28 -1.34 -9.03
N VAL A 20 15.34 -2.24 -9.34
CA VAL A 20 15.13 -3.45 -8.53
C VAL A 20 16.32 -4.40 -8.65
N PRO A 21 16.80 -4.78 -9.85
CA PRO A 21 18.01 -5.61 -9.97
C PRO A 21 19.24 -4.94 -9.34
N LEU A 22 19.39 -3.62 -9.49
CA LEU A 22 20.46 -2.88 -8.83
C LEU A 22 20.37 -2.97 -7.30
N ALA A 23 19.17 -2.89 -6.73
CA ALA A 23 18.97 -3.05 -5.29
C ALA A 23 19.37 -4.46 -4.80
N TYR A 24 19.09 -5.49 -5.59
CA TYR A 24 19.57 -6.85 -5.31
C TYR A 24 21.09 -6.97 -5.42
N TRP A 25 21.67 -6.38 -6.46
CA TRP A 25 23.13 -6.38 -6.65
C TRP A 25 23.87 -5.69 -5.49
N CYS A 26 23.36 -4.55 -5.06
CA CYS A 26 23.90 -3.77 -3.96
C CYS A 26 23.48 -4.29 -2.57
N CYS A 27 22.57 -5.26 -2.49
CA CYS A 27 21.98 -5.76 -1.24
C CYS A 27 21.48 -4.62 -0.31
N SER A 28 20.93 -3.55 -0.90
CA SER A 28 20.62 -2.31 -0.17
C SER A 28 19.12 -2.02 -0.10
N ARG A 29 18.60 -1.97 1.14
CA ARG A 29 17.21 -1.59 1.44
C ARG A 29 16.88 -0.17 1.01
N TRP A 30 17.86 0.75 1.08
CA TRP A 30 17.66 2.15 0.70
C TRP A 30 17.54 2.30 -0.82
N VAL A 31 18.36 1.58 -1.59
CA VAL A 31 18.25 1.59 -3.05
C VAL A 31 16.89 1.02 -3.47
N PHE A 32 16.42 -0.03 -2.80
CA PHE A 32 15.08 -0.57 -3.03
C PHE A 32 13.97 0.45 -2.67
N ALA A 33 14.07 1.13 -1.53
CA ALA A 33 13.10 2.15 -1.15
C ALA A 33 13.06 3.31 -2.16
N LEU A 34 14.22 3.78 -2.62
CA LEU A 34 14.33 4.78 -3.68
C LEU A 34 13.73 4.29 -5.00
N ALA A 35 13.88 3.00 -5.33
CA ALA A 35 13.24 2.41 -6.50
C ALA A 35 11.71 2.51 -6.44
N VAL A 36 11.13 2.22 -5.28
CA VAL A 36 9.68 2.31 -5.04
C VAL A 36 9.20 3.77 -5.09
N VAL A 37 9.96 4.71 -4.53
CA VAL A 37 9.64 6.15 -4.60
C VAL A 37 9.68 6.65 -6.05
N ASN A 38 10.74 6.33 -6.79
CA ASN A 38 10.84 6.67 -8.22
C ASN A 38 9.73 6.04 -9.05
N PHE A 39 9.33 4.80 -8.72
CA PHE A 39 8.18 4.15 -9.35
C PHE A 39 6.89 4.92 -9.10
N GLY A 40 6.64 5.41 -7.87
CA GLY A 40 5.50 6.27 -7.56
C GLY A 40 5.50 7.57 -8.38
N LEU A 41 6.66 8.23 -8.49
CA LEU A 41 6.81 9.44 -9.31
C LEU A 41 6.57 9.14 -10.82
N ALA A 42 7.03 7.98 -11.31
CA ALA A 42 6.77 7.55 -12.67
C ALA A 42 5.28 7.28 -12.92
N LEU A 43 4.53 6.79 -11.91
CA LEU A 43 3.08 6.64 -12.01
C LEU A 43 2.39 8.01 -12.14
N GLN A 44 2.83 9.04 -11.41
CA GLN A 44 2.32 10.41 -11.59
C GLN A 44 2.50 10.89 -13.04
N GLY A 45 3.70 10.73 -13.62
CA GLY A 45 3.96 11.10 -15.01
C GLY A 45 3.15 10.27 -16.02
N LEU A 46 2.89 8.99 -15.72
CA LEU A 46 2.03 8.14 -16.53
C LEU A 46 0.56 8.61 -16.47
N ALA A 47 0.06 9.00 -15.30
CA ALA A 47 -1.28 9.54 -15.12
C ALA A 47 -1.49 10.86 -15.90
N GLU A 48 -0.53 11.78 -15.86
CA GLU A 48 -0.57 13.02 -16.64
C GLU A 48 -0.67 12.75 -18.15
N ARG A 49 0.05 11.74 -18.65
CA ARG A 49 0.00 11.32 -20.07
C ARG A 49 -1.29 10.64 -20.47
N LEU A 50 -1.89 9.89 -19.54
CA LEU A 50 -3.24 9.35 -19.71
C LEU A 50 -4.30 10.44 -19.60
N GLY A 51 -3.92 11.69 -19.31
CA GLY A 51 -4.87 12.78 -19.05
C GLY A 51 -5.85 12.39 -17.95
N SER A 52 -5.37 11.70 -16.91
CA SER A 52 -6.21 11.07 -15.91
C SER A 52 -6.82 12.11 -14.96
N SER A 53 -8.09 11.91 -14.58
CA SER A 53 -8.69 12.63 -13.47
C SER A 53 -8.03 12.27 -12.13
N PHE A 54 -8.37 12.97 -11.05
CA PHE A 54 -7.91 12.63 -9.70
C PHE A 54 -8.25 11.17 -9.30
N GLN A 55 -9.41 10.67 -9.75
CA GLN A 55 -9.82 9.28 -9.58
C GLN A 55 -8.90 8.32 -10.34
N GLY A 56 -8.61 8.63 -11.62
CA GLY A 56 -7.67 7.86 -12.43
C GLY A 56 -6.28 7.82 -11.80
N LEU A 57 -5.78 8.96 -11.32
CA LEU A 57 -4.51 9.02 -10.60
C LEU A 57 -4.50 8.11 -9.37
N THR A 58 -5.60 8.08 -8.61
CA THR A 58 -5.74 7.19 -7.45
C THR A 58 -5.72 5.72 -7.88
N LEU A 59 -6.47 5.34 -8.93
CA LEU A 59 -6.48 3.97 -9.44
C LEU A 59 -5.08 3.51 -9.87
N LEU A 60 -4.30 4.40 -10.47
CA LEU A 60 -2.93 4.10 -10.87
C LEU A 60 -1.99 3.94 -9.66
N HIS A 61 -2.19 4.73 -8.61
CA HIS A 61 -1.47 4.54 -7.34
C HIS A 61 -1.87 3.25 -6.62
N LEU A 62 -3.16 2.87 -6.64
CA LEU A 62 -3.62 1.57 -6.11
C LEU A 62 -2.98 0.41 -6.88
N LEU A 63 -2.90 0.53 -8.21
CA LEU A 63 -2.19 -0.42 -9.04
C LEU A 63 -0.71 -0.48 -8.64
N GLY A 64 -0.06 0.67 -8.45
CA GLY A 64 1.31 0.76 -7.97
C GLY A 64 1.54 0.07 -6.63
N VAL A 65 0.67 0.30 -5.65
CA VAL A 65 0.69 -0.38 -4.35
C VAL A 65 0.54 -1.89 -4.53
N ALA A 66 -0.38 -2.33 -5.39
CA ALA A 66 -0.58 -3.74 -5.71
C ALA A 66 0.65 -4.38 -6.37
N VAL A 67 1.37 -3.65 -7.24
CA VAL A 67 2.64 -4.10 -7.84
C VAL A 67 3.70 -4.26 -6.76
N VAL A 68 3.89 -3.26 -5.90
CA VAL A 68 4.93 -3.29 -4.85
C VAL A 68 4.64 -4.41 -3.85
N TRP A 69 3.37 -4.64 -3.50
CA TRP A 69 2.96 -5.77 -2.68
C TRP A 69 3.27 -7.11 -3.35
N GLY A 70 2.88 -7.25 -4.63
CA GLY A 70 3.15 -8.44 -5.44
C GLY A 70 4.65 -8.73 -5.58
N LEU A 71 5.48 -7.70 -5.71
CA LEU A 71 6.94 -7.83 -5.74
C LEU A 71 7.49 -8.40 -4.43
N GLY A 72 6.92 -7.99 -3.28
CA GLY A 72 7.24 -8.56 -1.98
C GLY A 72 6.88 -10.06 -1.88
N LEU A 73 5.73 -10.47 -2.43
CA LEU A 73 5.34 -11.88 -2.49
C LEU A 73 6.24 -12.69 -3.42
N TRP A 74 6.56 -12.14 -4.60
CA TRP A 74 7.48 -12.73 -5.55
C TRP A 74 8.87 -12.95 -4.93
N HIS A 75 9.39 -11.94 -4.23
CA HIS A 75 10.67 -12.04 -3.53
C HIS A 75 10.68 -13.19 -2.52
N GLN A 76 9.62 -13.31 -1.69
CA GLN A 76 9.55 -14.36 -0.68
C GLN A 76 9.64 -15.76 -1.30
N ARG A 77 8.96 -15.98 -2.43
CA ARG A 77 8.96 -17.25 -3.16
C ARG A 77 10.32 -17.54 -3.82
N HIS A 78 10.91 -16.53 -4.45
CA HIS A 78 12.15 -16.71 -5.23
C HIS A 78 13.42 -16.51 -4.40
N LYS A 79 13.33 -16.19 -3.11
CA LYS A 79 14.50 -16.01 -2.22
C LYS A 79 15.53 -17.15 -2.30
N PRO A 80 15.15 -18.46 -2.25
CA PRO A 80 16.14 -19.55 -2.32
C PRO A 80 16.81 -19.71 -3.69
N TRP A 81 16.16 -19.22 -4.75
CA TRP A 81 16.73 -19.20 -6.09
C TRP A 81 17.66 -17.98 -6.26
N LEU A 82 17.21 -16.81 -5.80
CA LEU A 82 17.99 -15.57 -5.80
C LEU A 82 19.27 -15.70 -5.00
N SER A 83 19.21 -16.32 -3.82
CA SER A 83 20.40 -16.55 -3.00
C SER A 83 21.42 -17.37 -3.77
N ARG A 84 21.01 -18.51 -4.35
CA ARG A 84 21.89 -19.37 -5.16
C ARG A 84 22.57 -18.61 -6.29
N VAL A 85 21.79 -17.92 -7.13
CA VAL A 85 22.33 -17.17 -8.29
C VAL A 85 23.29 -16.06 -7.87
N LEU A 86 23.02 -15.37 -6.76
CA LEU A 86 23.88 -14.28 -6.28
C LEU A 86 25.12 -14.78 -5.51
N THR A 87 25.08 -16.00 -4.98
CA THR A 87 26.23 -16.65 -4.30
C THR A 87 27.09 -17.49 -5.25
N GLU A 88 26.60 -17.80 -6.44
CA GLU A 88 27.30 -18.56 -7.47
C GLU A 88 28.47 -17.72 -8.01
N GLY A 89 29.64 -17.83 -7.35
CA GLY A 89 30.85 -17.06 -7.65
C GLY A 89 31.40 -16.21 -6.50
N ARG A 90 30.79 -16.25 -5.30
CA ARG A 90 31.26 -15.51 -4.11
C ARG A 90 31.68 -16.47 -3.00
N ASP A 91 32.72 -16.13 -2.24
CA ASP A 91 33.26 -17.00 -1.20
C ASP A 91 32.20 -17.41 -0.15
N PRO A 92 32.15 -18.71 0.23
CA PRO A 92 31.09 -19.28 1.06
C PRO A 92 31.14 -18.87 2.55
N GLU A 93 32.08 -18.03 2.98
CA GLU A 93 32.32 -17.71 4.39
C GLU A 93 31.47 -16.53 4.94
N LEU A 94 30.77 -15.77 4.08
CA LEU A 94 29.91 -14.62 4.48
C LEU A 94 28.38 -14.80 4.25
N PRO A 95 27.77 -15.98 4.48
CA PRO A 95 26.36 -16.20 4.16
C PRO A 95 25.40 -15.35 5.03
N GLY A 96 25.75 -15.09 6.30
CA GLY A 96 24.85 -14.44 7.25
C GLY A 96 24.54 -12.96 6.95
N GLU A 97 25.54 -12.17 6.58
CA GLU A 97 25.33 -10.74 6.27
C GLU A 97 24.61 -10.54 4.94
N LEU A 98 24.91 -11.38 3.94
CA LEU A 98 24.27 -11.33 2.64
C LEU A 98 22.78 -11.72 2.73
N GLU A 99 22.45 -12.74 3.52
CA GLU A 99 21.06 -13.19 3.72
C GLU A 99 20.20 -12.13 4.43
N GLN A 100 20.78 -11.33 5.33
CA GLN A 100 20.10 -10.21 5.96
C GLN A 100 19.89 -9.03 5.00
N GLY A 101 20.90 -8.72 4.17
CA GLY A 101 20.81 -7.69 3.13
C GLY A 101 19.81 -8.03 2.02
N LEU A 102 19.64 -9.33 1.72
CA LEU A 102 18.69 -9.80 0.71
C LEU A 102 17.22 -9.69 1.14
N ASP A 103 16.91 -9.59 2.44
CA ASP A 103 15.51 -9.56 2.90
C ASP A 103 14.86 -8.19 2.63
N LEU A 104 14.46 -7.99 1.38
CA LEU A 104 13.84 -6.78 0.82
C LEU A 104 12.29 -6.82 0.89
N ALA A 105 11.70 -8.03 0.98
CA ALA A 105 10.25 -8.21 1.13
C ALA A 105 9.61 -7.40 2.27
N PRO A 106 10.16 -7.32 3.50
CA PRO A 106 9.56 -6.51 4.56
C PRO A 106 9.53 -5.02 4.20
N THR A 107 10.56 -4.52 3.50
CA THR A 107 10.62 -3.13 3.02
C THR A 107 9.52 -2.87 2.00
N ALA A 108 9.36 -3.75 1.01
CA ALA A 108 8.29 -3.64 0.01
C ALA A 108 6.90 -3.64 0.65
N GLN A 109 6.64 -4.58 1.56
CA GLN A 109 5.36 -4.68 2.26
C GLN A 109 5.07 -3.44 3.12
N ASN A 110 6.06 -2.94 3.86
CA ASN A 110 5.87 -1.76 4.71
C ASN A 110 5.58 -0.50 3.87
N LEU A 111 6.29 -0.31 2.74
CA LEU A 111 6.06 0.81 1.82
C LEU A 111 4.69 0.71 1.15
N ALA A 112 4.28 -0.48 0.71
CA ALA A 112 2.95 -0.70 0.15
C ALA A 112 1.84 -0.46 1.18
N LEU A 113 2.01 -0.89 2.44
CA LEU A 113 1.06 -0.61 3.52
C LEU A 113 1.00 0.89 3.85
N LEU A 114 2.14 1.57 3.84
CA LEU A 114 2.20 3.01 4.04
C LEU A 114 1.42 3.73 2.92
N GLY A 115 1.71 3.38 1.66
CA GLY A 115 1.01 3.93 0.50
C GLY A 115 -0.49 3.66 0.53
N LEU A 116 -0.90 2.42 0.82
CA LEU A 116 -2.30 2.06 0.97
C LEU A 116 -2.99 2.82 2.10
N GLY A 117 -2.33 2.93 3.26
CA GLY A 117 -2.84 3.67 4.41
C GLY A 117 -3.05 5.14 4.08
N VAL A 118 -2.11 5.78 3.36
CA VAL A 118 -2.23 7.17 2.88
C VAL A 118 -3.38 7.31 1.89
N LEU A 119 -3.53 6.40 0.92
CA LEU A 119 -4.62 6.45 -0.05
C LEU A 119 -6.00 6.31 0.63
N LEU A 120 -6.16 5.30 1.49
CA LEU A 120 -7.38 5.12 2.27
C LEU A 120 -7.65 6.33 3.17
N TYR A 121 -6.60 6.94 3.72
CA TYR A 121 -6.74 8.14 4.54
C TYR A 121 -7.30 9.33 3.76
N VAL A 122 -6.70 9.64 2.60
CA VAL A 122 -7.17 10.72 1.73
C VAL A 122 -8.61 10.48 1.29
N TRP A 123 -8.95 9.27 0.87
CA TRP A 123 -10.30 8.90 0.44
C TRP A 123 -11.30 8.71 1.59
N SER A 124 -10.88 8.88 2.84
CA SER A 124 -11.81 8.84 3.97
C SER A 124 -12.58 10.16 4.14
N PHE A 125 -12.12 11.28 3.57
CA PHE A 125 -12.79 12.57 3.75
C PHE A 125 -14.00 12.71 2.84
N VAL A 126 -15.12 13.26 3.33
CA VAL A 126 -16.31 13.50 2.49
C VAL A 126 -15.98 14.41 1.30
N GLY A 127 -15.12 15.42 1.50
CA GLY A 127 -14.74 16.38 0.45
C GLY A 127 -14.18 15.73 -0.82
N THR A 128 -13.38 14.65 -0.69
CA THR A 128 -12.80 13.97 -1.88
C THR A 128 -13.86 13.29 -2.74
N TRP A 129 -15.01 12.95 -2.17
CA TRP A 129 -16.12 12.33 -2.89
C TRP A 129 -17.05 13.36 -3.53
N VAL A 130 -17.11 14.59 -2.97
CA VAL A 130 -17.88 15.69 -3.57
C VAL A 130 -17.21 16.18 -4.85
N ASP A 131 -15.87 16.24 -4.86
CA ASP A 131 -15.08 16.68 -6.01
C ASP A 131 -14.89 15.58 -7.08
N LEU A 132 -15.72 14.53 -7.07
CA LEU A 132 -15.71 13.53 -8.12
C LEU A 132 -16.18 14.18 -9.43
N SER A 133 -15.21 14.52 -10.28
CA SER A 133 -15.51 14.99 -11.64
C SER A 133 -16.18 13.89 -12.48
N GLU A 134 -17.12 14.29 -13.35
CA GLU A 134 -17.68 13.45 -14.41
C GLU A 134 -16.68 13.21 -15.55
N ASP A 135 -15.48 13.79 -15.46
CA ASP A 135 -14.42 13.57 -16.45
C ASP A 135 -14.10 12.07 -16.60
N PRO A 136 -13.85 11.60 -17.83
CA PRO A 136 -13.42 10.24 -18.05
C PRO A 136 -12.18 9.95 -17.20
N LEU A 137 -12.10 8.74 -16.62
CA LEU A 137 -10.96 8.32 -15.80
C LEU A 137 -9.62 8.52 -16.53
N TRP A 138 -9.63 8.34 -17.86
CA TRP A 138 -8.48 8.41 -18.74
C TRP A 138 -8.91 8.97 -20.09
N ASN A 139 -8.10 9.85 -20.65
CA ASN A 139 -8.20 10.27 -22.04
C ASN A 139 -7.26 9.39 -22.89
N ALA A 140 -7.82 8.71 -23.89
CA ALA A 140 -7.08 7.82 -24.78
C ALA A 140 -6.19 8.63 -25.75
N GLY A 141 -5.09 9.19 -25.25
CA GLY A 141 -4.17 10.02 -26.02
C GLY A 141 -2.86 9.33 -26.39
N ASP A 142 -2.22 8.64 -25.43
CA ASP A 142 -0.89 8.02 -25.63
C ASP A 142 -0.96 6.48 -25.60
N PRO A 143 -0.79 5.80 -26.76
CA PRO A 143 -0.78 4.34 -26.84
C PRO A 143 0.27 3.68 -25.93
N TRP A 144 1.42 4.33 -25.71
CA TRP A 144 2.49 3.80 -24.86
C TRP A 144 2.14 3.88 -23.38
N ALA A 145 1.37 4.90 -22.99
CA ALA A 145 0.84 5.03 -21.65
C ALA A 145 -0.16 3.90 -21.37
N SER A 146 -1.09 3.64 -22.31
CA SER A 146 -2.03 2.52 -22.21
C SER A 146 -1.32 1.17 -22.14
N LEU A 147 -0.31 0.94 -22.98
CA LEU A 147 0.49 -0.28 -22.93
C LEU A 147 1.19 -0.46 -21.57
N SER A 148 1.70 0.62 -20.99
CA SER A 148 2.35 0.60 -19.68
C SER A 148 1.36 0.26 -18.56
N ALA A 149 0.15 0.83 -18.58
CA ALA A 149 -0.90 0.51 -17.62
C ALA A 149 -1.34 -0.96 -17.71
N VAL A 150 -1.51 -1.48 -18.94
CA VAL A 150 -1.80 -2.91 -19.17
C VAL A 150 -0.67 -3.80 -18.66
N GLY A 151 0.58 -3.42 -18.93
CA GLY A 151 1.76 -4.14 -18.41
C GLY A 151 1.77 -4.21 -16.89
N LEU A 152 1.45 -3.11 -16.20
CA LEU A 152 1.34 -3.07 -14.74
C LEU A 152 0.19 -3.96 -14.23
N LEU A 153 -0.98 -3.94 -14.88
CA LEU A 153 -2.11 -4.82 -14.54
C LEU A 153 -1.76 -6.31 -14.68
N LEU A 154 -1.03 -6.68 -15.73
CA LEU A 154 -0.56 -8.06 -15.91
C LEU A 154 0.45 -8.44 -14.83
N LEU A 155 1.39 -7.53 -14.50
CA LEU A 155 2.38 -7.75 -13.44
C LEU A 155 1.72 -7.89 -12.06
N THR A 156 0.71 -7.09 -11.74
CA THR A 156 -0.03 -7.25 -10.47
C THR A 156 -0.78 -8.57 -10.43
N GLY A 157 -1.56 -8.88 -11.47
CA GLY A 157 -2.33 -10.12 -11.54
C GLY A 157 -1.43 -11.34 -11.38
N TRP A 158 -0.27 -11.33 -12.05
CA TRP A 158 0.72 -12.39 -11.96
C TRP A 158 1.34 -12.52 -10.57
N GLY A 159 1.80 -11.41 -9.97
CA GLY A 159 2.43 -11.44 -8.63
C GLY A 159 1.48 -11.93 -7.54
N TRP A 160 0.21 -11.49 -7.60
CA TRP A 160 -0.83 -11.94 -6.67
C TRP A 160 -1.22 -13.40 -6.88
N TRP A 161 -1.36 -13.84 -8.14
CA TRP A 161 -1.64 -15.24 -8.46
C TRP A 161 -0.58 -16.18 -7.88
N GLN A 162 0.70 -15.84 -8.05
CA GLN A 162 1.80 -16.64 -7.51
C GLN A 162 1.79 -16.70 -5.98
N GLY A 163 1.56 -15.56 -5.32
CA GLY A 163 1.49 -15.49 -3.86
C GLY A 163 0.30 -16.25 -3.27
N TRP A 164 -0.83 -16.26 -3.98
CA TRP A 164 -2.02 -17.02 -3.59
C TRP A 164 -1.78 -18.53 -3.63
N GLN A 165 -1.10 -19.03 -4.67
CA GLN A 165 -0.83 -20.47 -4.78
C GLN A 165 0.01 -21.02 -3.62
N GLU A 166 1.00 -20.25 -3.16
CA GLU A 166 1.88 -20.63 -2.05
C GLU A 166 1.13 -20.72 -0.71
N LYS A 167 0.16 -19.82 -0.50
CA LYS A 167 -0.52 -19.65 0.79
C LYS A 167 -1.76 -20.51 0.96
N ARG A 168 -2.19 -21.21 -0.10
CA ARG A 168 -3.39 -22.08 -0.08
C ARG A 168 -3.31 -23.20 0.97
N SER A 169 -2.10 -23.64 1.31
CA SER A 169 -1.84 -24.68 2.30
C SER A 169 -1.53 -24.14 3.71
N GLN A 170 -1.47 -22.82 3.89
CA GLN A 170 -1.05 -22.20 5.14
C GLN A 170 -2.25 -21.83 6.05
N PRO A 171 -2.07 -21.77 7.38
CA PRO A 171 -3.14 -21.42 8.31
C PRO A 171 -3.66 -20.00 8.10
N VAL A 172 -4.92 -19.75 8.50
CA VAL A 172 -5.63 -18.48 8.24
C VAL A 172 -4.90 -17.24 8.74
N SER A 173 -4.17 -17.35 9.85
CA SER A 173 -3.38 -16.25 10.41
C SER A 173 -2.28 -15.75 9.48
N SER A 174 -1.76 -16.59 8.57
CA SER A 174 -0.66 -16.24 7.66
C SER A 174 -1.10 -15.36 6.49
N TRP A 175 -2.35 -15.50 6.03
CA TRP A 175 -2.88 -14.78 4.87
C TRP A 175 -3.87 -13.67 5.22
N LEU A 176 -4.22 -13.50 6.51
CA LEU A 176 -5.14 -12.46 6.97
C LEU A 176 -4.72 -11.04 6.53
N LYS A 177 -3.43 -10.72 6.63
CA LYS A 177 -2.89 -9.41 6.19
C LYS A 177 -3.03 -9.24 4.69
N ASP A 178 -2.67 -10.26 3.90
CA ASP A 178 -2.76 -10.18 2.44
C ASP A 178 -4.21 -10.04 1.99
N ALA A 179 -5.15 -10.71 2.67
CA ALA A 179 -6.57 -10.54 2.46
C ALA A 179 -7.04 -9.12 2.80
N ALA A 180 -6.62 -8.56 3.94
CA ALA A 180 -6.97 -7.19 4.31
C ALA A 180 -6.47 -6.16 3.29
N VAL A 181 -5.25 -6.33 2.78
CA VAL A 181 -4.69 -5.50 1.71
C VAL A 181 -5.49 -5.67 0.42
N LEU A 182 -5.76 -6.90 -0.01
CA LEU A 182 -6.53 -7.17 -1.23
C LEU A 182 -7.94 -6.59 -1.17
N ILE A 183 -8.65 -6.84 -0.07
CA ILE A 183 -10.00 -6.33 0.16
C ILE A 183 -9.99 -4.80 0.11
N SER A 184 -9.02 -4.15 0.76
CA SER A 184 -8.89 -2.69 0.74
C SER A 184 -8.64 -2.14 -0.67
N LEU A 185 -7.72 -2.77 -1.42
CA LEU A 185 -7.40 -2.39 -2.80
C LEU A 185 -8.61 -2.54 -3.71
N VAL A 186 -9.25 -3.72 -3.69
CA VAL A 186 -10.40 -4.04 -4.55
C VAL A 186 -11.61 -3.18 -4.18
N ALA A 187 -11.93 -3.04 -2.90
CA ALA A 187 -13.06 -2.24 -2.46
C ALA A 187 -12.90 -0.76 -2.86
N LEU A 188 -11.72 -0.17 -2.65
CA LEU A 188 -11.49 1.21 -3.06
C LEU A 188 -11.52 1.35 -4.59
N ALA A 189 -10.89 0.44 -5.34
CA ALA A 189 -10.95 0.46 -6.80
C ALA A 189 -12.39 0.33 -7.35
N LEU A 190 -13.22 -0.51 -6.72
CA LEU A 190 -14.64 -0.66 -7.08
C LEU A 190 -15.43 0.60 -6.78
N LEU A 191 -15.23 1.23 -5.61
CA LEU A 191 -15.92 2.48 -5.27
C LEU A 191 -15.60 3.60 -6.27
N LEU A 192 -14.33 3.73 -6.67
CA LEU A 192 -13.89 4.70 -7.68
C LEU A 192 -14.44 4.35 -9.07
N GLY A 193 -14.41 3.06 -9.43
CA GLY A 193 -14.99 2.58 -10.68
C GLY A 193 -16.48 2.89 -10.79
N ILE A 194 -17.26 2.62 -9.75
CA ILE A 194 -18.68 2.95 -9.67
C ILE A 194 -18.90 4.46 -9.78
N GLY A 195 -18.07 5.26 -9.09
CA GLY A 195 -18.11 6.73 -9.16
C GLY A 195 -17.93 7.29 -10.57
N SER A 196 -17.12 6.62 -11.40
CA SER A 196 -16.81 7.06 -12.77
C SER A 196 -17.69 6.45 -13.87
N ALA A 197 -18.17 5.22 -13.70
CA ALA A 197 -18.80 4.46 -14.78
C ALA A 197 -20.31 4.68 -14.88
N VAL A 198 -20.94 5.13 -13.79
CA VAL A 198 -22.37 5.36 -13.73
C VAL A 198 -22.59 6.86 -13.85
N PRO A 199 -23.37 7.37 -14.83
CA PRO A 199 -23.93 8.71 -14.73
C PRO A 199 -24.86 8.67 -13.51
N LEU A 200 -24.30 9.03 -12.36
CA LEU A 200 -24.97 8.93 -11.08
C LEU A 200 -26.17 9.85 -11.17
N ASN A 201 -27.37 9.27 -11.17
CA ASN A 201 -28.56 10.08 -10.88
C ASN A 201 -28.34 10.78 -9.53
N VAL A 202 -28.99 11.92 -9.33
CA VAL A 202 -28.79 12.77 -8.15
C VAL A 202 -28.86 11.95 -6.83
N THR A 203 -29.71 10.91 -6.81
CA THR A 203 -29.87 10.01 -5.66
C THR A 203 -28.70 9.04 -5.45
N ALA A 204 -28.18 8.38 -6.49
CA ALA A 204 -27.03 7.48 -6.35
C ALA A 204 -25.74 8.25 -6.06
N GLY A 205 -25.58 9.44 -6.64
CA GLY A 205 -24.43 10.31 -6.35
C GLY A 205 -24.42 10.73 -4.89
N ALA A 206 -25.56 11.18 -4.37
CA ALA A 206 -25.71 11.49 -2.96
C ALA A 206 -25.45 10.29 -2.04
N ALA A 207 -25.90 9.08 -2.44
CA ALA A 207 -25.61 7.87 -1.68
C ALA A 207 -24.11 7.55 -1.66
N LEU A 208 -23.40 7.68 -2.79
CA LEU A 208 -21.96 7.44 -2.86
C LEU A 208 -21.19 8.41 -1.96
N VAL A 209 -21.47 9.71 -2.06
CA VAL A 209 -20.86 10.75 -1.22
C VAL A 209 -21.12 10.51 0.26
N LEU A 210 -22.29 9.99 0.61
CA LEU A 210 -22.63 9.69 2.00
C LEU A 210 -21.93 8.43 2.51
N PHE A 211 -21.97 7.32 1.78
CA PHE A 211 -21.55 6.01 2.28
C PHE A 211 -20.09 5.66 2.01
N ALA A 212 -19.52 6.10 0.90
CA ALA A 212 -18.15 5.73 0.52
C ALA A 212 -17.08 6.18 1.54
N PRO A 213 -17.12 7.41 2.12
CA PRO A 213 -16.21 7.81 3.19
C PRO A 213 -16.23 6.85 4.39
N TRP A 214 -17.43 6.38 4.78
CA TRP A 214 -17.59 5.43 5.88
C TRP A 214 -17.01 4.07 5.54
N ILE A 215 -17.28 3.55 4.35
CA ILE A 215 -16.72 2.27 3.89
C ILE A 215 -15.19 2.34 3.90
N VAL A 216 -14.60 3.39 3.32
CA VAL A 216 -13.15 3.58 3.30
C VAL A 216 -12.57 3.70 4.71
N THR A 217 -13.29 4.33 5.64
CA THR A 217 -12.87 4.41 7.04
C THR A 217 -12.88 3.05 7.73
N LEU A 218 -13.90 2.23 7.47
CA LEU A 218 -13.95 0.87 7.99
C LEU A 218 -12.82 0.01 7.42
N LEU A 219 -12.46 0.20 6.15
CA LEU A 219 -11.29 -0.45 5.54
C LEU A 219 -9.99 -0.01 6.22
N LEU A 220 -9.78 1.30 6.42
CA LEU A 220 -8.60 1.84 7.09
C LEU A 220 -8.49 1.37 8.55
N LEU A 221 -9.62 1.34 9.27
CA LEU A 221 -9.71 0.84 10.64
C LEU A 221 -9.41 -0.64 10.70
N GLY A 222 -10.01 -1.44 9.81
CA GLY A 222 -9.77 -2.88 9.70
C GLY A 222 -8.31 -3.19 9.38
N LEU A 223 -7.72 -2.51 8.41
CA LEU A 223 -6.31 -2.63 8.05
C LEU A 223 -5.42 -2.29 9.25
N SER A 224 -5.67 -1.17 9.93
CA SER A 224 -4.91 -0.74 11.10
C SER A 224 -5.03 -1.73 12.26
N ALA A 225 -6.21 -2.29 12.49
CA ALA A 225 -6.44 -3.31 13.51
C ALA A 225 -5.70 -4.62 13.21
N VAL A 226 -5.70 -5.08 11.95
CA VAL A 226 -4.94 -6.26 11.50
C VAL A 226 -3.45 -6.06 11.69
N LEU A 227 -2.91 -4.87 11.38
CA LEU A 227 -1.49 -4.56 11.59
C LEU A 227 -1.11 -4.52 13.07
N CYS A 228 -1.96 -3.93 13.92
CA CYS A 228 -1.81 -3.96 15.37
C CYS A 228 -1.79 -5.39 15.90
N TRP A 229 -2.75 -6.21 15.47
CA TRP A 229 -2.87 -7.60 15.88
C TRP A 229 -1.64 -8.42 15.46
N GLU A 230 -1.19 -8.28 14.22
CA GLU A 230 0.00 -8.98 13.73
C GLU A 230 1.27 -8.52 14.47
N GLY A 231 1.41 -7.22 14.72
CA GLY A 231 2.50 -6.66 15.52
C GLY A 231 2.53 -7.24 16.94
N LEU A 232 1.36 -7.38 17.58
CA LEU A 232 1.21 -8.01 18.89
C LEU A 232 1.57 -9.50 18.90
N GLN A 233 1.21 -10.24 17.85
CA GLN A 233 1.48 -11.68 17.77
C GLN A 233 2.96 -11.97 17.50
N GLN A 234 3.57 -11.22 16.58
CA GLN A 234 4.94 -11.43 16.11
C GLN A 234 5.99 -10.66 16.95
N GLY A 235 5.58 -9.84 17.91
CA GLY A 235 6.48 -8.99 18.70
C GLY A 235 7.20 -7.91 17.87
N ARG A 236 6.74 -7.65 16.64
CA ARG A 236 7.39 -6.70 15.71
C ARG A 236 6.91 -5.28 16.01
N ARG A 237 7.78 -4.51 16.67
CA ARG A 237 7.52 -3.10 17.07
C ARG A 237 7.02 -2.26 15.91
N GLY A 238 7.68 -2.31 14.75
CA GLY A 238 7.32 -1.46 13.60
C GLY A 238 5.88 -1.63 13.11
N ARG A 239 5.40 -2.87 12.97
CA ARG A 239 4.02 -3.15 12.51
C ARG A 239 2.97 -2.72 13.51
N PHE A 240 3.26 -2.97 14.79
CA PHE A 240 2.41 -2.52 15.88
C PHE A 240 2.23 -0.99 15.88
N TRP A 241 3.34 -0.25 15.80
CA TRP A 241 3.30 1.21 15.77
C TRP A 241 2.64 1.77 14.52
N GLN A 242 2.83 1.13 13.35
CA GLN A 242 2.15 1.52 12.11
C GLN A 242 0.63 1.36 12.23
N GLY A 243 0.14 0.23 12.77
CA GLY A 243 -1.29 0.04 13.02
C GLY A 243 -1.84 1.01 14.07
N LEU A 244 -1.09 1.27 15.13
CA LEU A 244 -1.49 2.19 16.20
C LEU A 244 -1.59 3.63 15.70
N LEU A 245 -0.64 4.05 14.87
CA LEU A 245 -0.66 5.36 14.21
C LEU A 245 -1.88 5.47 13.28
N GLY A 246 -2.17 4.43 12.48
CA GLY A 246 -3.36 4.40 11.62
C GLY A 246 -4.66 4.53 12.40
N LEU A 247 -4.81 3.78 13.50
CA LEU A 247 -5.98 3.90 14.39
C LEU A 247 -6.11 5.30 14.98
N THR A 248 -4.99 5.88 15.43
CA THR A 248 -4.97 7.23 15.99
C THR A 248 -5.38 8.27 14.93
N LEU A 249 -4.86 8.14 13.71
CA LEU A 249 -5.18 9.02 12.59
C LEU A 249 -6.66 9.00 12.24
N VAL A 250 -7.29 7.81 12.22
CA VAL A 250 -8.73 7.63 11.99
C VAL A 250 -9.55 8.35 13.05
N VAL A 251 -9.22 8.14 14.33
CA VAL A 251 -9.93 8.77 15.45
C VAL A 251 -9.81 10.29 15.37
N LEU A 252 -8.59 10.81 15.21
CA LEU A 252 -8.36 12.25 15.12
C LEU A 252 -9.07 12.88 13.92
N THR A 253 -9.12 12.20 12.80
CA THR A 253 -9.71 12.76 11.58
C THR A 253 -11.21 12.89 11.71
N ARG A 254 -11.89 11.83 12.18
CA ARG A 254 -13.34 11.85 12.42
C ARG A 254 -13.72 12.85 13.51
N PHE A 255 -12.84 13.01 14.49
CA PHE A 255 -13.01 13.98 15.55
C PHE A 255 -13.00 15.44 15.06
N PHE A 256 -12.11 15.78 14.11
CA PHE A 256 -12.04 17.12 13.56
C PHE A 256 -13.17 17.39 12.55
N GLU A 257 -13.57 16.38 11.78
CA GLU A 257 -14.60 16.52 10.74
C GLU A 257 -16.01 16.73 11.30
N TYR A 258 -16.38 16.05 12.40
CA TYR A 258 -17.74 16.19 12.94
C TYR A 258 -17.87 17.38 13.90
N PRO A 259 -18.98 18.15 13.79
CA PRO A 259 -19.30 19.24 14.70
C PRO A 259 -19.85 18.69 16.03
N THR A 260 -18.99 18.04 16.81
CA THR A 260 -19.30 17.63 18.20
C THR A 260 -18.86 18.70 19.19
N GLY A 261 -19.54 18.79 20.34
CA GLY A 261 -19.20 19.76 21.38
C GLY A 261 -17.79 19.57 21.94
N LEU A 262 -17.14 20.67 22.33
CA LEU A 262 -15.76 20.71 22.83
C LEU A 262 -15.51 19.73 24.00
N LEU A 263 -16.49 19.53 24.88
CA LEU A 263 -16.38 18.60 26.02
C LEU A 263 -16.36 17.12 25.58
N ALA A 264 -17.20 16.74 24.62
CA ALA A 264 -17.18 15.39 24.05
C ALA A 264 -15.85 15.14 23.34
N LYS A 265 -15.34 16.18 22.66
CA LYS A 265 -14.02 16.17 22.04
C LYS A 265 -12.90 15.91 23.05
N SER A 266 -12.80 16.69 24.13
CA SER A 266 -11.77 16.45 25.13
C SER A 266 -11.87 15.06 25.79
N ALA A 267 -13.09 14.57 26.07
CA ALA A 267 -13.30 13.28 26.70
C ALA A 267 -12.85 12.10 25.81
N VAL A 268 -13.19 12.12 24.51
CA VAL A 268 -12.78 11.08 23.56
C VAL A 268 -11.26 11.06 23.37
N LEU A 269 -10.61 12.23 23.33
CA LEU A 269 -9.16 12.32 23.19
C LEU A 269 -8.43 11.74 24.40
N VAL A 270 -8.91 12.03 25.62
CA VAL A 270 -8.39 11.43 26.85
C VAL A 270 -8.58 9.91 26.86
N ALA A 271 -9.78 9.42 26.51
CA ALA A 271 -10.06 7.99 26.43
C ALA A 271 -9.16 7.27 25.41
N CYS A 272 -8.96 7.88 24.24
CA CYS A 272 -8.06 7.38 23.20
C CYS A 272 -6.61 7.34 23.70
N GLY A 273 -6.12 8.41 24.34
CA GLY A 273 -4.78 8.47 24.91
C GLY A 273 -4.53 7.38 25.96
N ILE A 274 -5.48 7.16 26.87
CA ILE A 274 -5.42 6.08 27.87
C ILE A 274 -5.38 4.71 27.17
N GLY A 275 -6.21 4.51 26.14
CA GLY A 275 -6.24 3.28 25.35
C GLY A 275 -4.91 2.97 24.66
N VAL A 276 -4.28 3.97 24.03
CA VAL A 276 -2.97 3.86 23.39
C VAL A 276 -1.89 3.47 24.40
N ILE A 277 -1.85 4.13 25.56
CA ILE A 277 -0.89 3.84 26.63
C ILE A 277 -1.09 2.41 27.15
N TRP A 278 -2.34 2.01 27.41
CA TRP A 278 -2.66 0.67 27.92
C TRP A 278 -2.25 -0.44 26.94
N ILE A 279 -2.56 -0.27 25.65
CA ILE A 279 -2.18 -1.22 24.60
C ILE A 279 -0.66 -1.29 24.46
N GLY A 280 0.05 -0.15 24.53
CA GLY A 280 1.51 -0.09 24.51
C GLY A 280 2.17 -0.86 25.67
N LEU A 281 1.69 -0.66 26.90
CA LEU A 281 2.19 -1.38 28.08
C LEU A 281 1.93 -2.89 27.98
N LYS A 282 0.76 -3.29 27.43
CA LYS A 282 0.43 -4.71 27.21
C LYS A 282 1.35 -5.35 26.17
N PHE A 283 1.75 -4.60 25.15
CA PHE A 283 2.71 -5.05 24.14
C PHE A 283 4.09 -5.28 24.76
N GLU A 284 4.60 -4.34 25.55
CA GLU A 284 5.90 -4.49 26.22
C GLU A 284 5.92 -5.69 27.17
N ARG A 285 4.88 -5.86 28.00
CA ARG A 285 4.78 -7.02 28.90
C ARG A 285 4.87 -8.36 28.17
N ARG A 286 4.26 -8.48 26.99
CA ARG A 286 4.32 -9.71 26.17
C ARG A 286 5.70 -9.98 25.59
N ILE A 287 6.43 -8.94 25.23
CA ILE A 287 7.81 -9.08 24.74
C ILE A 287 8.69 -9.55 25.89
N PHE A 288 8.61 -8.89 27.06
CA PHE A 288 9.41 -9.25 28.23
C PHE A 288 9.06 -10.63 28.81
N SER A 289 7.82 -11.11 28.69
CA SER A 289 7.46 -12.45 29.14
C SER A 289 7.96 -13.59 28.23
N ARG A 290 8.41 -13.27 27.01
CA ARG A 290 8.90 -14.24 26.01
C ARG A 290 10.42 -14.25 25.87
N SER A 291 11.12 -13.27 26.45
CA SER A 291 12.59 -13.20 26.56
C SER A 291 13.05 -13.86 27.85
#